data_AF-A0A0C9TPT3-F1
#
_entry.id   AF-A0A0C9TPT3-F1
#
_cell.length_a   1.000
_cell.length_b   1.000
_cell.length_c   1.000
_cell.angle_alpha   90.00
_cell.angle_beta   90.00
_cell.angle_gamma   90.00
#
_symmetry.space_group_name_H-M   'P 1'
#
loop_
_entity.id
_entity.type
_entity.pdbx_description
1 polymer ?
#
loop_
_entity_poly.entity_id
_entity_poly.type
_entity_poly.pdbx_seq_one_letter_code
_entity_poly.pdbx_strand_id
1 'polypeptide(L)'
;LLAPFLDRLITDKLDERFTSSQVLRFFGQVCMALTPVQLSDPVPPSPPHLGYWEPGKYDRLPGNFVKQWDHCRAPVPSLYTRLLRRVCLSNRGMWRVRAIRRFMRLSYNAIVYSYTAILTHISAS
;
A
#
# COMPACT_ATOMS: atom_id res chain seq x y z
N LEU A 1 -14.18 4.81 12.03
CA LEU A 1 -13.75 3.90 13.11
C LEU A 1 -12.81 2.78 12.61
N LEU A 2 -13.00 2.16 11.44
CA LEU A 2 -12.13 1.05 10.99
C LEU A 2 -10.82 1.44 10.26
N ALA A 3 -10.57 2.73 10.03
CA ALA A 3 -9.47 3.18 9.16
C ALA A 3 -8.05 2.79 9.64
N PRO A 4 -7.69 2.88 10.93
CA PRO A 4 -6.36 2.47 11.41
C PRO A 4 -6.14 0.96 11.29
N PHE A 5 -7.20 0.17 11.50
CA PHE A 5 -7.17 -1.28 11.35
C PHE A 5 -6.90 -1.71 9.90
N LEU A 6 -7.58 -1.07 8.95
CA LEU A 6 -7.35 -1.29 7.53
C LEU A 6 -5.94 -0.89 7.11
N ASP A 7 -5.40 0.20 7.66
CA ASP A 7 -4.02 0.63 7.40
C ASP A 7 -3.00 -0.45 7.81
N ARG A 8 -3.21 -1.16 8.93
CA ARG A 8 -2.34 -2.27 9.35
C ARG A 8 -2.46 -3.52 8.47
N LEU A 9 -3.62 -3.75 7.87
CA LEU A 9 -3.87 -4.83 6.91
C LEU A 9 -3.15 -4.62 5.57
N ILE A 10 -2.95 -3.36 5.17
CA ILE A 10 -2.31 -2.97 3.90
C ILE A 10 -0.87 -2.45 4.08
N THR A 11 -0.30 -2.61 5.28
CA THR A 11 1.05 -2.14 5.58
C THR A 11 2.11 -2.87 4.72
N ASP A 12 3.08 -2.11 4.21
CA ASP A 12 4.15 -2.63 3.32
C ASP A 12 5.13 -3.57 4.07
N LYS A 13 5.22 -3.45 5.41
CA LYS A 13 6.00 -4.35 6.26
C LYS A 13 5.19 -5.60 6.61
N LEU A 14 5.61 -6.74 6.06
CA LEU A 14 4.99 -8.05 6.31
C LEU A 14 5.01 -8.46 7.80
N ASP A 15 6.08 -8.13 8.52
CA ASP A 15 6.24 -8.52 9.93
C ASP A 15 5.27 -7.78 10.88
N GLU A 16 4.77 -6.61 10.46
CA GLU A 16 3.84 -5.79 11.24
C GLU A 16 2.38 -6.00 10.81
N ARG A 17 2.16 -6.77 9.73
CA ARG A 17 0.86 -7.03 9.12
C ARG A 17 0.08 -8.02 9.96
N PHE A 18 -1.17 -7.69 10.28
CA PHE A 18 -2.04 -8.63 10.97
C PHE A 18 -2.35 -9.85 10.09
N THR A 19 -2.28 -11.04 10.68
CA THR A 19 -2.77 -12.27 10.05
C THR A 19 -4.29 -12.28 10.05
N SER A 20 -4.92 -12.88 9.02
CA SER A 20 -6.39 -12.96 8.88
C SER A 20 -7.11 -13.51 10.12
N SER A 21 -6.48 -14.42 10.87
CA SER A 21 -7.01 -14.99 12.11
C SER A 21 -7.04 -13.96 13.26
N GLN A 22 -6.03 -13.11 13.38
CA GLN A 22 -5.97 -12.02 14.35
C GLN A 22 -7.00 -10.94 14.01
N VAL A 23 -7.11 -10.60 12.71
CA VAL A 23 -8.10 -9.66 12.15
C VAL A 23 -9.52 -10.06 12.54
N LEU A 24 -9.87 -11.34 12.37
CA LEU A 24 -11.21 -11.82 12.65
C LEU A 24 -11.57 -11.75 14.14
N ARG A 25 -10.62 -12.12 15.02
CA ARG A 25 -10.80 -12.02 16.49
C ARG A 25 -10.97 -10.58 16.95
N PHE A 26 -10.15 -9.66 16.43
CA PHE A 26 -10.26 -8.23 16.73
C PHE A 26 -11.58 -7.65 16.21
N PHE A 27 -11.99 -8.01 15.00
CA PHE A 27 -13.25 -7.53 14.42
C PHE A 27 -14.45 -7.96 15.27
N GLY A 28 -14.47 -9.22 15.75
CA GLY A 28 -15.50 -9.69 16.65
C GLY A 28 -15.58 -8.89 17.95
N GLN A 29 -14.44 -8.57 18.57
CA GLN A 29 -14.39 -7.75 19.78
C GLN A 29 -14.87 -6.30 19.55
N VAL A 30 -14.49 -5.71 18.41
CA VAL A 30 -14.91 -4.36 18.03
C VAL A 30 -16.43 -4.32 17.78
N CYS A 31 -16.98 -5.26 17.02
CA CYS A 31 -18.42 -5.33 16.77
C CYS A 31 -19.24 -5.52 18.06
N MET A 32 -18.71 -6.25 19.05
CA MET A 32 -19.37 -6.42 20.36
C MET A 32 -19.28 -5.16 21.23
N ALA A 33 -18.29 -4.30 21.01
CA ALA A 33 -18.09 -3.06 21.76
C ALA A 33 -18.84 -1.85 21.17
N LEU A 34 -19.25 -1.89 19.89
CA LEU A 34 -20.01 -0.80 19.27
C LEU A 34 -21.50 -0.90 19.61
N THR A 35 -22.06 0.21 20.11
CA THR A 35 -23.51 0.38 20.26
C THR A 35 -24.15 0.74 18.91
N PRO A 36 -25.40 0.32 18.65
CA PRO A 36 -26.08 0.57 17.37
C PRO A 36 -26.18 2.06 17.01
N VAL A 37 -26.19 2.94 18.02
CA VAL A 37 -26.22 4.40 17.85
C VAL A 37 -24.95 4.95 17.19
N GLN A 38 -23.79 4.34 17.44
CA GLN A 38 -22.52 4.75 16.83
C GLN A 38 -22.37 4.27 15.38
N LEU A 39 -23.14 3.25 14.96
CA LEU A 39 -23.20 2.80 13.57
C LEU A 39 -24.10 3.70 12.71
N SER A 40 -25.11 4.34 13.33
CA SER A 40 -26.03 5.23 12.62
C SER A 40 -25.47 6.63 12.38
N ASP A 41 -24.31 6.97 12.96
CA ASP A 41 -23.71 8.28 12.77
C ASP A 41 -23.26 8.48 11.31
N PRO A 42 -23.61 9.62 10.69
CA PRO A 42 -23.21 9.92 9.33
C PRO A 42 -21.69 10.04 9.22
N VAL A 43 -21.13 9.43 8.18
CA VAL A 43 -19.69 9.50 7.91
C VAL A 43 -19.32 10.96 7.62
N PRO A 44 -18.34 11.54 8.33
CA PRO A 44 -17.94 12.92 8.09
C PRO A 44 -17.40 13.07 6.65
N PRO A 45 -17.67 14.22 5.99
CA PRO A 45 -17.24 14.44 4.62
C PRO A 45 -15.72 14.30 4.49
N SER A 46 -15.28 13.50 3.51
CA SER A 46 -13.87 13.31 3.21
C SER A 46 -13.25 14.66 2.81
N PRO A 47 -12.13 15.08 3.41
CA PRO A 47 -11.45 16.30 2.99
C PRO A 47 -10.99 16.19 1.53
N PRO A 48 -11.09 17.27 0.74
CA PRO A 48 -10.84 17.22 -0.69
C PRO A 48 -9.38 16.95 -1.10
N HIS A 49 -8.40 16.96 -0.19
CA HIS A 49 -6.99 16.89 -0.60
C HIS A 49 -6.02 16.18 0.36
N LEU A 50 -6.50 15.48 1.40
CA LEU A 50 -5.56 14.75 2.25
C LEU A 50 -5.08 13.48 1.53
N GLY A 51 -3.78 13.44 1.24
CA GLY A 51 -3.15 12.24 0.73
C GLY A 51 -3.35 11.11 1.73
N TYR A 52 -3.63 9.90 1.25
CA TYR A 52 -3.89 8.72 2.10
C TYR A 52 -2.83 8.49 3.21
N TRP A 53 -1.61 9.02 3.02
CA TRP A 53 -0.43 8.88 3.89
C TRP A 53 0.04 10.19 4.54
N GLU A 54 -0.84 11.19 4.66
CA GLU A 54 -0.50 12.39 5.41
C GLU A 54 -0.51 12.11 6.92
N PRO A 55 0.50 12.60 7.66
CA PRO A 55 0.59 12.38 9.11
C PRO A 55 -0.67 12.85 9.86
N GLY A 56 -1.32 13.91 9.36
CA GLY A 56 -2.50 14.50 9.98
C GLY A 56 -3.85 13.87 9.60
N LYS A 57 -3.86 12.72 8.90
CA LYS A 57 -5.10 11.99 8.55
C LYS A 57 -5.96 11.68 9.77
N TYR A 58 -5.34 11.52 10.93
CA TYR A 58 -6.00 11.11 12.16
C TYR A 58 -6.20 12.24 13.18
N ASP A 59 -5.75 13.46 12.90
CA ASP A 59 -5.82 14.60 13.84
C ASP A 59 -7.26 15.07 14.10
N ARG A 60 -8.19 14.70 13.22
CA ARG A 60 -9.62 15.00 13.33
C ARG A 60 -10.41 13.97 14.14
N LEU A 61 -9.78 12.85 14.53
CA LEU A 61 -10.41 11.84 15.36
C LEU A 61 -10.28 12.24 16.83
N PRO A 62 -11.28 11.88 17.66
CA PRO A 62 -11.23 12.21 19.07
C PRO A 62 -10.00 11.57 19.74
N GLY A 63 -9.31 12.31 20.61
CA GLY A 63 -7.97 11.95 21.09
C GLY A 63 -7.91 10.63 21.88
N ASN A 64 -9.01 10.25 22.53
CA ASN A 64 -9.19 8.94 23.16
C ASN A 64 -9.15 7.79 22.13
N PHE A 65 -9.78 7.99 20.97
CA PHE A 65 -9.72 7.07 19.84
C PHE A 65 -8.31 7.02 19.25
N VAL A 66 -7.67 8.18 19.05
CA VAL A 66 -6.28 8.21 18.56
C VAL A 66 -5.34 7.38 19.45
N LYS A 67 -5.42 7.53 20.78
CA LYS A 67 -4.61 6.74 21.73
C LYS A 67 -4.92 5.25 21.69
N GLN A 68 -6.19 4.87 21.63
CA GLN A 68 -6.59 3.46 21.58
C GLN A 68 -6.04 2.79 20.32
N TRP A 69 -6.00 3.49 19.20
CA TRP A 69 -5.62 2.93 17.90
C TRP A 69 -4.18 3.20 17.49
N ASP A 70 -3.39 3.88 18.34
CA ASP A 70 -2.00 4.25 18.03
C ASP A 70 -1.12 3.02 17.78
N HIS A 71 -1.31 1.97 18.58
CA HIS A 71 -0.64 0.68 18.39
C HIS A 71 -0.99 -0.01 17.05
N CYS A 72 -2.15 0.29 16.47
CA CYS A 72 -2.62 -0.28 15.20
C CYS A 72 -2.26 0.56 13.99
N ARG A 73 -1.57 1.69 14.14
CA ARG A 73 -1.22 2.52 12.99
C ARG A 73 -0.15 1.86 12.14
N ALA A 74 -0.34 1.91 10.83
CA ALA A 74 0.72 1.58 9.88
C ALA A 74 1.91 2.51 10.10
N PRO A 75 3.15 2.00 10.10
CA PRO A 75 4.33 2.85 10.10
C PRO A 75 4.29 3.77 8.88
N VAL A 76 4.74 5.00 9.07
CA VAL A 76 4.83 5.96 7.96
C VAL A 76 5.73 5.34 6.88
N PRO A 77 5.29 5.26 5.61
CA PRO A 77 6.10 4.71 4.54
C PRO A 77 7.43 5.46 4.44
N SER A 78 8.51 4.73 4.13
CA SER A 78 9.83 5.32 3.96
C SER A 78 9.79 6.47 2.94
N LEU A 79 10.70 7.44 3.08
CA LEU A 79 10.79 8.58 2.16
C LEU A 79 10.92 8.11 0.70
N TYR A 80 11.62 6.99 0.49
CA TYR A 80 11.75 6.33 -0.81
C TYR A 80 10.41 5.86 -1.38
N THR A 81 9.58 5.15 -0.60
CA THR A 81 8.27 4.69 -1.08
C THR A 81 7.30 5.85 -1.29
N ARG A 82 7.40 6.93 -0.49
CA ARG A 82 6.63 8.17 -0.71
C ARG A 82 7.00 8.84 -2.03
N LEU A 83 8.30 8.95 -2.34
CA LEU A 83 8.77 9.50 -3.62
C LEU A 83 8.34 8.63 -4.79
N LEU A 84 8.52 7.32 -4.71
CA LEU A 84 8.06 6.37 -5.74
C LEU A 84 6.57 6.50 -6.01
N ARG A 85 5.74 6.54 -4.97
CA ARG A 85 4.28 6.69 -5.11
C ARG A 85 3.94 8.04 -5.75
N ARG A 86 4.61 9.13 -5.36
CA ARG A 86 4.41 10.46 -5.98
C ARG A 86 4.79 10.45 -7.48
N VAL A 87 5.86 9.75 -7.85
CA VAL A 87 6.24 9.56 -9.25
C VAL A 87 5.20 8.69 -9.99
N CYS A 88 4.75 7.58 -9.40
CA CYS A 88 3.76 6.70 -10.00
C CYS A 88 2.37 7.32 -10.15
N LEU A 89 1.96 8.19 -9.22
CA LEU A 89 0.68 8.92 -9.28
C LEU A 89 0.71 10.08 -10.28
N SER A 90 1.90 10.60 -10.60
CA SER A 90 2.05 11.59 -11.66
C SER A 90 1.95 10.91 -13.03
N ASN A 91 1.07 11.42 -13.91
CA ASN A 91 0.89 10.90 -15.28
C ASN A 91 2.22 10.78 -16.04
N ARG A 92 3.14 11.72 -15.82
CA ARG A 92 4.48 11.72 -16.42
C ARG A 92 5.35 10.59 -15.87
N GLY A 93 5.31 10.35 -14.56
CA GLY A 93 6.10 9.28 -13.95
C GLY A 93 5.58 7.90 -14.32
N MET A 94 4.25 7.72 -14.43
CA MET A 94 3.67 6.49 -14.94
C MET A 94 4.13 6.17 -16.38
N TRP A 95 4.14 7.18 -17.26
CA TRP A 95 4.67 7.03 -18.62
C TRP A 95 6.15 6.66 -18.64
N ARG A 96 6.98 7.32 -17.82
CA ARG A 96 8.42 6.99 -17.72
C ARG A 96 8.65 5.57 -17.22
N VAL A 97 7.97 5.15 -16.15
CA VAL A 97 8.09 3.80 -15.60
C VAL A 97 7.67 2.75 -16.63
N ARG A 98 6.60 3.00 -17.39
CA ARG A 98 6.17 2.10 -18.49
C ARG A 98 7.22 2.02 -19.60
N ALA A 99 7.80 3.15 -20.00
CA ALA A 99 8.84 3.19 -21.02
C ALA A 99 10.10 2.43 -20.59
N ILE A 100 10.59 2.67 -19.36
CA ILE A 100 11.74 1.97 -18.78
C ILE A 100 11.48 0.46 -18.71
N ARG A 101 10.30 0.06 -18.22
CA ARG A 101 9.93 -1.37 -18.11
C ARG A 101 9.87 -2.04 -19.47
N ARG A 102 9.39 -1.33 -20.51
CA ARG A 102 9.38 -1.83 -21.89
C ARG A 102 10.81 -1.97 -22.43
N PHE A 103 11.67 -0.99 -22.19
CA PHE A 103 13.06 -1.03 -22.62
C PHE A 103 13.84 -2.16 -21.93
N MET A 104 13.66 -2.36 -20.63
CA MET A 104 14.27 -3.48 -19.89
C MET A 104 13.81 -4.84 -20.42
N ARG A 105 12.52 -5.01 -20.73
CA ARG A 105 12.03 -6.27 -21.31
C ARG A 105 12.61 -6.53 -22.70
N LEU A 106 12.71 -5.50 -23.53
CA LEU A 106 13.26 -5.62 -24.88
C LEU A 106 14.76 -5.92 -24.85
N SER A 107 15.52 -5.23 -24.00
CA SER A 107 16.96 -5.51 -23.83
C SER A 107 17.21 -6.90 -23.26
N TYR A 108 16.46 -7.31 -22.23
CA TYR A 108 16.57 -8.67 -21.69
C TYR A 108 16.26 -9.74 -22.74
N ASN A 109 15.16 -9.58 -23.49
CA ASN A 109 14.81 -10.52 -24.56
C ASN A 109 15.87 -10.53 -25.66
N ALA A 110 16.37 -9.37 -26.10
CA ALA A 110 17.40 -9.29 -27.13
C ALA A 110 18.71 -9.98 -26.70
N ILE A 111 19.09 -9.83 -25.43
CA ILE A 111 20.23 -10.53 -24.85
C ILE A 111 19.99 -12.04 -24.88
N VAL A 112 18.85 -12.53 -24.39
CA VAL A 112 18.51 -13.96 -24.41
C VAL A 112 18.51 -14.53 -25.84
N TYR A 113 17.90 -13.83 -26.80
CA TYR A 113 17.90 -14.25 -28.20
C TYR A 113 19.31 -14.31 -28.81
N SER A 114 20.19 -13.36 -28.47
CA SER A 114 21.58 -13.36 -28.92
C SER A 114 22.36 -14.57 -28.38
N TYR A 115 22.16 -14.91 -27.11
CA TYR A 115 22.80 -16.10 -26.51
C TYR A 115 22.27 -17.41 -27.11
N THR A 116 20.97 -17.52 -27.37
CA THR A 116 20.41 -18.72 -28.01
C THR A 116 20.90 -18.91 -29.44
N ALA A 117 21.04 -17.83 -30.22
CA ALA A 117 21.52 -17.89 -31.60
C ALA A 117 22.99 -18.31 -31.69
N ILE A 118 23.83 -17.84 -30.76
CA ILE A 118 25.24 -18.24 -30.67
C ILE A 118 25.35 -19.72 -30.27
N LEU A 119 24.57 -20.18 -29.29
CA LEU A 119 24.54 -21.59 -28.86
C LEU A 119 24.10 -22.54 -29.97
N THR A 120 23.10 -22.17 -30.78
CA THR A 120 22.68 -22.99 -31.93
C THR A 120 23.73 -23.05 -33.03
N HIS A 121 24.52 -21.99 -33.23
CA HIS A 121 25.61 -21.99 -34.21
C HIS A 121 26.80 -22.85 -33.78
N ILE A 122 27.12 -22.86 -32.48
CA ILE A 122 28.19 -23.70 -31.91
C ILE A 122 27.78 -25.17 -31.90
N SER A 123 26.51 -25.50 -31.64
CA SER A 123 26.03 -26.89 -31.63
C SER A 123 25.86 -27.52 -33.03
N ALA A 124 25.88 -26.70 -34.09
CA ALA A 124 25.70 -27.14 -35.47
C ALA A 124 27.02 -27.22 -36.26
N SER A 125 28.15 -26.85 -35.65
CA SER A 125 29.52 -27.03 -36.18
C SER A 125 30.19 -28.22 -35.50
#